data_AF-D5UG34-F1
#
_entry.id   AF-D5UG34-F1
#
_cell.length_a   1.000
_cell.length_b   1.000
_cell.length_c   1.000
_cell.angle_alpha   90.00
_cell.angle_beta   90.00
_cell.angle_gamma   90.00
#
_symmetry.space_group_name_H-M   'P 1'
#
loop_
_entity.id
_entity.type
_entity.pdbx_description
1 polymer ?
#
loop_
_entity_poly.entity_id
_entity_poly.type
_entity_poly.pdbx_seq_one_letter_code
_entity_poly.pdbx_strand_id
1 'polypeptide(L)'
;MTSRERETADPVARHGSARHAAARDEHASAPHPPLAALQATAGNEAVTAMLTATDRGGTGFRHWVQRTPATWAASPTVATVAGYTGSAAYWQPVQALVAHYGTLAPADSVGRTRTLHRLETAIASWRANQATNWWTSALDARKEVAVRAVESLMSTEHAALFTDPAATAELGRIEGARTTAALRTRLLRLFTASARPEHGLVVAAQVPEDRLRAALQSPLYLPAILVVLTRNPAAGAPASLTTVRTFLATLAGEIVAPSTTGVTASDAAREARVEDILTPPATRAARAAAAAAGGPAPAFVPAGYYEDLTAALHTQMLGEWAWAGPMDARAGLDTSPGGHVEGIAAEAKRRVDALYGMFGSAAAPSMTFSAGTLEDRGTVVGDPYDMARWMVREGGGGNDVGAVQEAHHSFEDAAAARAIEDRVISHYAGRTAPVAANEVAAMAATGLTGTERARRLRIIDRMWPGVQYRGRVSVAARQGATPAATRAIYWGLFKTMIHEYIHTTEHPTYGTWYRGLRDSHHVTTYQEGFTDLFTLRTWQSVHPQEITASAELRGRVQGAADTTLDLAAVGGAPGHYAELAEAQQLEAYFGAANMKAAYFRGDTAVLGGGRLPR
;
A
#
# COMPACT_ATOMS: atom_id res chain seq x y z
N MET A 1 -56.91 -14.89 27.98
CA MET A 1 -56.96 -15.27 29.41
C MET A 1 -55.54 -15.58 29.83
N THR A 2 -54.84 -14.91 30.73
CA THR A 2 -55.07 -13.86 31.75
C THR A 2 -53.66 -13.35 32.08
N SER A 3 -53.34 -12.06 31.93
CA SER A 3 -53.39 -11.02 32.98
C SER A 3 -52.50 -11.32 34.20
N ARG A 4 -51.48 -10.45 34.42
CA ARG A 4 -51.20 -9.64 35.64
C ARG A 4 -49.90 -10.13 36.32
N GLU A 5 -49.09 -9.33 37.01
CA GLU A 5 -49.30 -8.03 37.66
C GLU A 5 -47.95 -7.32 37.85
N ARG A 6 -47.97 -5.98 37.81
CA ARG A 6 -46.93 -5.10 38.35
C ARG A 6 -47.16 -4.96 39.86
N GLU A 7 -46.09 -4.84 40.63
CA GLU A 7 -46.18 -4.23 41.97
C GLU A 7 -45.01 -3.28 42.22
N THR A 8 -45.38 -2.10 42.68
CA THR A 8 -44.60 -0.91 43.03
C THR A 8 -44.43 -0.84 44.54
N ALA A 9 -43.28 -0.37 45.06
CA ALA A 9 -43.20 0.28 46.37
C ALA A 9 -41.96 1.18 46.49
N ASP A 10 -42.16 2.27 47.23
CA ASP A 10 -41.49 3.57 47.25
C ASP A 10 -40.37 3.70 48.32
N PRO A 11 -39.68 4.86 48.42
CA PRO A 11 -38.37 5.03 49.07
C PRO A 11 -38.44 5.53 50.52
N VAL A 12 -37.30 5.45 51.23
CA VAL A 12 -37.10 6.09 52.53
C VAL A 12 -35.86 6.98 52.52
N ALA A 13 -36.09 8.24 52.90
CA ALA A 13 -35.13 9.31 53.11
C ALA A 13 -34.24 9.10 54.36
N ARG A 14 -33.04 9.69 54.36
CA ARG A 14 -32.34 10.10 55.60
C ARG A 14 -31.62 11.44 55.44
N HIS A 15 -31.81 12.26 56.45
CA HIS A 15 -31.25 13.59 56.69
C HIS A 15 -29.75 13.59 57.05
N GLY A 16 -29.07 14.68 56.65
CA GLY A 16 -28.38 15.61 57.54
C GLY A 16 -26.96 15.27 58.02
N SER A 17 -25.99 16.14 57.71
CA SER A 17 -25.35 17.04 58.69
C SER A 17 -24.24 17.88 58.03
N ALA A 18 -23.87 18.98 58.70
CA ALA A 18 -23.23 20.16 58.15
C ALA A 18 -21.77 20.35 58.59
N ARG A 19 -21.14 21.36 57.95
CA ARG A 19 -19.97 22.18 58.38
C ARG A 19 -18.58 21.54 58.25
N HIS A 20 -17.75 22.12 57.38
CA HIS A 20 -16.54 22.83 57.79
C HIS A 20 -16.09 23.82 56.70
N ALA A 21 -15.89 25.07 57.11
CA ALA A 21 -15.36 26.16 56.32
C ALA A 21 -13.85 26.21 56.48
N ALA A 22 -13.12 26.40 55.38
CA ALA A 22 -11.73 26.84 55.39
C ALA A 22 -11.53 27.83 54.24
N ALA A 23 -11.19 29.07 54.60
CA ALA A 23 -10.85 30.15 53.70
C ALA A 23 -9.59 29.80 52.90
N ARG A 24 -9.61 30.05 51.59
CA ARG A 24 -8.42 30.03 50.72
C ARG A 24 -8.25 31.42 50.10
N ASP A 25 -7.03 31.91 50.20
CA ASP A 25 -6.51 33.13 49.60
C ASP A 25 -6.75 33.18 48.08
N GLU A 26 -7.51 34.19 47.64
CA GLU A 26 -7.58 34.61 46.25
C GLU A 26 -6.52 35.68 45.98
N HIS A 27 -5.29 35.25 45.64
CA HIS A 27 -4.38 36.09 44.84
C HIS A 27 -4.56 35.72 43.37
N ALA A 28 -5.56 36.35 42.74
CA ALA A 28 -5.73 36.35 41.30
C ALA A 28 -4.51 37.04 40.65
N SER A 29 -3.63 36.24 40.06
CA SER A 29 -2.56 36.73 39.19
C SER A 29 -3.21 37.33 37.94
N ALA A 30 -2.95 38.61 37.67
CA ALA A 30 -3.38 39.24 36.43
C ALA A 30 -2.85 38.44 35.22
N PRO A 31 -3.65 38.25 34.15
CA PRO A 31 -3.18 37.55 32.96
C PRO A 31 -2.01 38.31 32.35
N HIS A 32 -0.86 37.64 32.23
CA HIS A 32 0.29 38.17 31.51
C HIS A 32 -0.09 38.42 30.04
N PRO A 33 0.31 39.56 29.44
CA PRO A 33 0.06 39.81 28.03
C PRO A 33 0.72 38.71 27.17
N PRO A 34 0.09 38.26 26.08
CA PRO A 34 0.69 37.28 25.20
C PRO A 34 2.04 37.78 24.67
N LEU A 35 3.05 36.90 24.62
CA LEU A 35 4.43 37.21 24.24
C LEU A 35 4.53 38.02 22.93
N ALA A 36 3.65 37.75 21.97
CA ALA A 36 3.55 38.47 20.71
C ALA A 36 3.17 39.96 20.87
N ALA A 37 2.27 40.30 21.79
CA ALA A 37 1.87 41.67 22.08
C ALA A 37 3.01 42.46 22.76
N LEU A 38 3.76 41.78 23.63
CA LEU A 38 4.95 42.34 24.27
C LEU A 38 6.08 42.55 23.24
N GLN A 39 6.24 41.61 22.31
CA GLN A 39 7.25 41.69 21.25
C GLN A 39 6.92 42.80 20.23
N ALA A 40 5.65 43.00 19.92
CA ALA A 40 5.19 44.08 19.05
C ALA A 40 5.39 45.48 19.67
N THR A 41 5.33 45.61 20.99
CA THR A 41 5.42 46.91 21.69
C THR A 41 6.82 47.24 22.20
N ALA A 42 7.55 46.26 22.73
CA ALA A 42 8.87 46.47 23.33
C ALA A 42 10.02 46.11 22.38
N GLY A 43 9.74 45.42 21.27
CA GLY A 43 10.75 44.95 20.32
C GLY A 43 11.46 43.67 20.77
N ASN A 44 12.06 42.98 19.80
CA ASN A 44 12.69 41.67 20.01
C ASN A 44 13.84 41.72 21.03
N GLU A 45 14.60 42.81 21.09
CA GLU A 45 15.71 42.96 22.03
C GLU A 45 15.22 43.05 23.48
N ALA A 46 14.16 43.81 23.74
CA ALA A 46 13.58 43.92 25.09
C ALA A 46 12.95 42.60 25.56
N VAL A 47 12.25 41.89 24.65
CA VAL A 47 11.69 40.56 24.97
C VAL A 47 12.79 39.53 25.18
N THR A 48 13.85 39.55 24.37
CA THR A 48 15.01 38.67 24.56
C THR A 48 15.68 38.95 25.90
N ALA A 49 15.95 40.21 26.22
CA ALA A 49 16.53 40.63 27.49
C ALA A 49 15.67 40.19 28.69
N MET A 50 14.34 40.37 28.60
CA MET A 50 13.39 39.93 29.62
C MET A 50 13.39 38.41 29.81
N LEU A 51 13.38 37.64 28.72
CA LEU A 51 13.42 36.18 28.75
C LEU A 51 14.76 35.64 29.26
N THR A 52 15.87 36.30 28.96
CA THR A 52 17.20 35.94 29.51
C THR A 52 17.39 36.36 30.96
N ALA A 53 16.72 37.42 31.44
CA ALA A 53 16.79 37.86 32.83
C ALA A 53 15.97 36.97 33.78
N THR A 54 14.94 36.29 33.26
CA THR A 54 14.13 35.32 34.02
C THR A 54 14.75 33.92 34.02
N ASP A 55 15.64 33.62 33.09
CA ASP A 55 16.25 32.30 32.95
C ASP A 55 17.64 32.25 33.63
N ARG A 56 17.65 31.94 34.94
CA ARG A 56 18.90 31.70 35.70
C ARG A 56 19.56 30.33 35.38
N GLY A 57 19.51 29.85 34.13
CA GLY A 57 20.29 28.67 33.72
C GLY A 57 19.83 27.85 32.52
N GLY A 58 18.74 28.19 31.83
CA GLY A 58 18.21 27.45 30.68
C GLY A 58 18.48 28.13 29.32
N THR A 59 18.57 27.32 28.25
CA THR A 59 18.72 27.78 26.86
C THR A 59 17.40 27.75 26.07
N GLY A 60 16.27 27.50 26.74
CA GLY A 60 15.02 27.03 26.13
C GLY A 60 14.10 28.08 25.49
N PHE A 61 14.34 29.38 25.68
CA PHE A 61 13.41 30.42 25.21
C PHE A 61 13.81 31.10 23.89
N ARG A 62 14.98 30.81 23.32
CA ARG A 62 15.45 31.44 22.07
C ARG A 62 14.58 31.12 20.84
N HIS A 63 13.78 30.05 20.89
CA HIS A 63 12.91 29.63 19.79
C HIS A 63 11.59 30.42 19.73
N TRP A 64 11.26 31.16 20.79
CA TRP A 64 9.97 31.83 20.96
C TRP A 64 9.97 33.29 20.50
N VAL A 65 11.14 33.87 20.24
CA VAL A 65 11.25 35.22 19.69
C VAL A 65 11.06 35.14 18.17
N GLN A 66 9.93 35.66 17.69
CA GLN A 66 9.62 35.75 16.26
C GLN A 66 10.79 36.43 15.52
N ARG A 67 11.42 35.72 14.57
CA ARG A 67 12.42 36.34 13.72
C ARG A 67 11.73 37.34 12.81
N THR A 68 12.13 38.59 12.92
CA THR A 68 11.71 39.65 12.02
C THR A 68 12.71 39.75 10.87
N PRO A 69 12.32 40.32 9.72
CA PRO A 69 13.25 40.78 8.68
C PRO A 69 14.51 41.48 9.24
N ALA A 70 14.38 42.26 10.32
CA ALA A 70 15.52 42.88 10.99
C ALA A 70 16.49 41.84 11.62
N THR A 71 15.97 40.83 12.32
CA THR A 71 16.82 39.73 12.86
C THR A 71 17.41 38.84 11.78
N TRP A 72 16.75 38.72 10.63
CA TRP A 72 17.30 38.08 9.44
C TRP A 72 18.51 38.87 8.92
N ALA A 73 18.35 40.18 8.71
CA ALA A 73 19.41 41.07 8.25
C ALA A 73 20.64 41.07 9.18
N ALA A 74 20.41 40.95 10.49
CA ALA A 74 21.48 40.88 11.50
C ALA A 74 22.17 39.51 11.61
N SER A 75 21.70 38.48 10.89
CA SER A 75 22.28 37.14 10.97
C SER A 75 23.71 37.12 10.39
N PRO A 76 24.71 36.56 11.10
CA PRO A 76 26.06 36.39 10.55
C PRO A 76 26.08 35.56 9.25
N THR A 77 25.13 34.63 9.10
CA THR A 77 24.91 33.87 7.88
C THR A 77 24.52 34.76 6.70
N VAL A 78 23.62 35.72 6.94
CA VAL A 78 23.15 36.66 5.92
C VAL A 78 24.28 37.61 5.49
N ALA A 79 25.07 38.11 6.45
CA ALA A 79 26.28 38.87 6.15
C ALA A 79 27.30 38.06 5.32
N THR A 80 27.42 36.75 5.61
CA THR A 80 28.30 35.84 4.87
C THR A 80 27.85 35.68 3.40
N VAL A 81 26.56 35.55 3.14
CA VAL A 81 26.01 35.49 1.76
C VAL A 81 26.23 36.80 1.02
N ALA A 82 26.03 37.94 1.69
CA ALA A 82 26.27 39.26 1.10
C ALA A 82 27.75 39.53 0.76
N GLY A 83 28.68 38.95 1.53
CA GLY A 83 30.12 39.15 1.35
C GLY A 83 30.77 38.36 0.21
N TYR A 84 30.11 37.33 -0.34
CA TYR A 84 30.71 36.53 -1.43
C TYR A 84 30.57 37.19 -2.79
N THR A 85 31.67 37.34 -3.53
CA THR A 85 31.62 37.64 -4.96
C THR A 85 31.20 36.40 -5.75
N GLY A 86 30.40 36.58 -6.80
CA GLY A 86 29.93 35.45 -7.61
C GLY A 86 29.37 35.88 -8.95
N SER A 87 28.99 34.87 -9.75
CA SER A 87 28.36 35.08 -11.05
C SER A 87 27.17 36.04 -10.93
N ALA A 88 27.15 37.06 -11.79
CA ALA A 88 26.05 38.00 -11.89
C ALA A 88 24.73 37.31 -12.27
N ALA A 89 24.79 36.21 -13.03
CA ALA A 89 23.59 35.50 -13.49
C ALA A 89 22.95 34.62 -12.40
N TYR A 90 23.74 34.08 -11.47
CA TYR A 90 23.24 33.03 -10.56
C TYR A 90 23.39 33.35 -9.08
N TRP A 91 24.47 34.01 -8.67
CA TRP A 91 24.71 34.32 -7.26
C TRP A 91 24.13 35.67 -6.84
N GLN A 92 24.25 36.70 -7.68
CA GLN A 92 23.67 38.02 -7.38
C GLN A 92 22.15 37.99 -7.10
N PRO A 93 21.32 37.18 -7.78
CA PRO A 93 19.92 37.03 -7.42
C PRO A 93 19.70 36.52 -5.99
N VAL A 94 20.50 35.55 -5.53
CA VAL A 94 20.46 35.05 -4.14
C VAL A 94 20.80 36.17 -3.17
N GLN A 95 21.87 36.94 -3.44
CA GLN A 95 22.28 38.07 -2.59
C GLN A 95 21.22 39.18 -2.54
N ALA A 96 20.68 39.56 -3.69
CA ALA A 96 19.66 40.59 -3.79
C ALA A 96 18.38 40.20 -3.03
N LEU A 97 17.95 38.94 -3.11
CA LEU A 97 16.76 38.45 -2.42
C LEU A 97 16.99 38.31 -0.91
N VAL A 98 18.17 37.85 -0.48
CA VAL A 98 18.55 37.83 0.94
C VAL A 98 18.57 39.24 1.53
N ALA A 99 19.13 40.22 0.82
CA ALA A 99 19.14 41.62 1.23
C ALA A 99 17.74 42.22 1.25
N HIS A 100 16.95 41.99 0.18
CA HIS A 100 15.58 42.47 0.10
C HIS A 100 14.72 41.93 1.23
N TYR A 101 14.85 40.64 1.58
CA TYR A 101 14.14 40.04 2.69
C TYR A 101 14.35 40.82 3.99
N GLY A 102 15.59 41.23 4.26
CA GLY A 102 15.96 42.02 5.43
C GLY A 102 15.34 43.43 5.50
N THR A 103 14.86 43.96 4.36
CA THR A 103 14.22 45.28 4.27
C THR A 103 12.70 45.26 4.45
N LEU A 104 12.09 44.07 4.44
CA LEU A 104 10.64 43.94 4.54
C LEU A 104 10.13 44.35 5.93
N ALA A 105 8.93 44.91 5.99
CA ALA A 105 8.29 45.18 7.28
C ALA A 105 7.96 43.83 7.97
N PRO A 106 8.09 43.72 9.31
CA PRO A 106 7.71 42.51 10.03
C PRO A 106 6.26 42.06 9.77
N ALA A 107 5.35 43.03 9.58
CA ALA A 107 3.94 42.79 9.29
C ALA A 107 3.65 42.43 7.81
N ASP A 108 4.61 42.55 6.89
CA ASP A 108 4.42 42.23 5.47
C ASP A 108 4.57 40.72 5.21
N SER A 109 3.63 39.92 5.73
CA SER A 109 3.65 38.47 5.55
C SER A 109 3.62 38.06 4.07
N VAL A 110 2.91 38.80 3.22
CA VAL A 110 2.81 38.55 1.77
C VAL A 110 4.14 38.81 1.08
N GLY A 111 4.79 39.95 1.33
CA GLY A 111 6.10 40.28 0.77
C GLY A 111 7.18 39.31 1.26
N ARG A 112 7.10 38.88 2.53
CA ARG A 112 8.01 37.89 3.12
C ARG A 112 7.88 36.54 2.43
N THR A 113 6.69 35.95 2.38
CA THR A 113 6.46 34.67 1.69
C THR A 113 6.88 34.71 0.22
N ARG A 114 6.53 35.79 -0.50
CA ARG A 114 6.93 35.97 -1.91
C ARG A 114 8.45 36.01 -2.07
N THR A 115 9.16 36.69 -1.17
CA THR A 115 10.62 36.83 -1.25
C THR A 115 11.33 35.53 -0.90
N LEU A 116 10.86 34.78 0.11
CA LEU A 116 11.38 33.44 0.43
C LEU A 116 11.19 32.48 -0.75
N HIS A 117 10.04 32.51 -1.40
CA HIS A 117 9.79 31.68 -2.58
C HIS A 117 10.70 32.00 -3.77
N ARG A 118 10.93 33.29 -4.02
CA ARG A 118 11.90 33.74 -5.03
C ARG A 118 13.33 33.32 -4.67
N LEU A 119 13.67 33.34 -3.38
CA LEU A 119 14.98 32.94 -2.87
C LEU A 119 15.23 31.45 -3.07
N GLU A 120 14.23 30.60 -2.80
CA GLU A 120 14.22 29.15 -3.12
C GLU A 120 14.54 28.91 -4.60
N THR A 121 13.86 29.64 -5.48
CA THR A 121 14.04 29.53 -6.94
C THR A 121 15.45 29.95 -7.37
N ALA A 122 15.98 31.03 -6.80
CA ALA A 122 17.33 31.51 -7.07
C ALA A 122 18.40 30.52 -6.59
N ILE A 123 18.23 29.93 -5.39
CA ILE A 123 19.11 28.90 -4.84
C ILE A 123 19.13 27.66 -5.75
N ALA A 124 17.96 27.18 -6.18
CA ALA A 124 17.86 26.03 -7.07
C ALA A 124 18.56 26.29 -8.43
N SER A 125 18.37 27.48 -9.00
CA SER A 125 19.01 27.90 -10.25
C SER A 125 20.55 27.96 -10.10
N TRP A 126 21.03 28.48 -8.96
CA TRP A 126 22.45 28.48 -8.66
C TRP A 126 23.02 27.05 -8.55
N ARG A 127 22.36 26.15 -7.81
CA ARG A 127 22.79 24.73 -7.69
C ARG A 127 22.77 23.98 -9.02
N ALA A 128 21.76 24.20 -9.86
CA ALA A 128 21.71 23.62 -11.19
C ALA A 128 22.91 24.07 -12.04
N ASN A 129 23.28 25.34 -11.96
CA ASN A 129 24.49 25.85 -12.61
C ASN A 129 25.79 25.30 -11.99
N GLN A 130 25.83 25.02 -10.68
CA GLN A 130 26.98 24.35 -10.06
C GLN A 130 27.11 22.89 -10.54
N ALA A 131 26.00 22.19 -10.78
CA ALA A 131 26.03 20.81 -11.26
C ALA A 131 26.56 20.68 -12.70
N THR A 132 26.37 21.71 -13.53
CA THR A 132 26.84 21.72 -14.93
C THR A 132 28.27 22.26 -15.09
N ASN A 133 28.75 23.04 -14.13
CA ASN A 133 30.11 23.55 -14.12
C ASN A 133 30.97 22.72 -13.16
N TRP A 134 31.92 21.93 -13.68
CA TRP A 134 32.77 21.00 -12.92
C TRP A 134 33.75 21.63 -11.91
N TRP A 135 33.52 22.88 -11.49
CA TRP A 135 34.43 23.60 -10.59
C TRP A 135 33.91 23.53 -9.16
N THR A 136 34.44 22.58 -8.38
CA THR A 136 34.33 22.59 -6.91
C THR A 136 35.38 23.53 -6.32
N SER A 137 35.25 24.83 -6.58
CA SER A 137 36.16 25.79 -5.94
C SER A 137 35.91 25.82 -4.44
N ALA A 138 36.95 26.11 -3.65
CA ALA A 138 36.79 26.32 -2.20
C ALA A 138 35.79 27.44 -1.88
N LEU A 139 35.56 28.37 -2.82
CA LEU A 139 34.55 29.41 -2.71
C LEU A 139 33.13 28.85 -2.88
N ASP A 140 32.91 27.93 -3.82
CA ASP A 140 31.59 27.33 -4.05
C ASP A 140 31.17 26.40 -2.91
N ALA A 141 32.12 25.67 -2.32
CA ALA A 141 31.88 24.91 -1.09
C ALA A 141 31.42 25.81 0.07
N ARG A 142 32.04 27.00 0.22
CA ARG A 142 31.62 27.99 1.23
C ARG A 142 30.26 28.60 0.92
N LYS A 143 29.95 28.83 -0.36
CA LYS A 143 28.62 29.30 -0.79
C LYS A 143 27.53 28.25 -0.50
N GLU A 144 27.80 26.97 -0.72
CA GLU A 144 26.86 25.89 -0.39
C GLU A 144 26.59 25.82 1.12
N VAL A 145 27.62 25.96 1.97
CA VAL A 145 27.43 26.07 3.42
C VAL A 145 26.56 27.28 3.78
N ALA A 146 26.79 28.43 3.15
CA ALA A 146 25.99 29.63 3.39
C ALA A 146 24.54 29.48 2.91
N VAL A 147 24.32 28.82 1.76
CA VAL A 147 22.99 28.50 1.22
C VAL A 147 22.24 27.56 2.15
N ARG A 148 22.86 26.48 2.64
CA ARG A 148 22.22 25.57 3.62
C ARG A 148 21.81 26.29 4.90
N ALA A 149 22.65 27.21 5.36
CA ALA A 149 22.33 28.02 6.51
C ALA A 149 21.16 28.99 6.22
N VAL A 150 21.09 29.59 5.02
CA VAL A 150 19.91 30.37 4.58
C VAL A 150 18.67 29.50 4.50
N GLU A 151 18.72 28.30 3.93
CA GLU A 151 17.58 27.37 3.85
C GLU A 151 17.06 26.98 5.24
N SER A 152 17.94 26.80 6.23
CA SER A 152 17.55 26.58 7.62
C SER A 152 16.81 27.80 8.20
N LEU A 153 17.26 29.02 7.88
CA LEU A 153 16.57 30.25 8.25
C LEU A 153 15.20 30.35 7.56
N MET A 154 15.13 30.03 6.27
CA MET A 154 13.88 30.02 5.49
C MET A 154 12.88 29.04 6.07
N SER A 155 13.30 27.83 6.44
CA SER A 155 12.44 26.83 7.06
C SER A 155 11.87 27.29 8.39
N THR A 156 12.70 27.97 9.21
CA THR A 156 12.25 28.55 10.49
C THR A 156 11.26 29.69 10.26
N GLU A 157 11.53 30.51 9.24
CA GLU A 157 10.71 31.66 8.89
C GLU A 157 9.37 31.25 8.28
N HIS A 158 9.36 30.23 7.44
CA HIS A 158 8.18 29.54 6.98
C HIS A 158 7.36 29.06 8.18
N ALA A 159 7.95 28.29 9.10
CA ALA A 159 7.25 27.85 10.31
C ALA A 159 6.65 29.01 11.13
N ALA A 160 7.33 30.16 11.19
CA ALA A 160 6.84 31.35 11.90
C ALA A 160 5.76 32.13 11.13
N LEU A 161 5.86 32.26 9.80
CA LEU A 161 4.81 32.84 8.95
C LEU A 161 3.54 31.98 8.95
N PHE A 162 3.69 30.67 9.17
CA PHE A 162 2.58 29.73 9.32
C PHE A 162 1.94 29.72 10.71
N THR A 163 2.37 30.59 11.65
CA THR A 163 1.63 30.88 12.89
C THR A 163 0.78 32.17 12.82
N ASP A 164 0.82 32.91 11.69
CA ASP A 164 -0.07 34.05 11.40
C ASP A 164 -1.55 33.61 11.32
N PRO A 165 -2.44 34.07 12.23
CA PRO A 165 -3.82 33.59 12.37
C PRO A 165 -4.63 33.52 11.05
N ALA A 166 -4.35 34.37 10.07
CA ALA A 166 -5.06 34.40 8.79
C ALA A 166 -4.63 33.25 7.85
N ALA A 167 -3.33 32.91 7.82
CA ALA A 167 -2.81 31.77 7.05
C ALA A 167 -3.02 30.44 7.81
N THR A 168 -2.87 30.47 9.14
CA THR A 168 -3.14 29.36 10.06
C THR A 168 -4.60 28.94 10.04
N ALA A 169 -5.54 29.84 9.77
CA ALA A 169 -6.95 29.46 9.64
C ALA A 169 -7.19 28.50 8.46
N GLU A 170 -6.57 28.70 7.30
CA GLU A 170 -6.78 27.87 6.10
C GLU A 170 -5.92 26.58 6.13
N LEU A 171 -4.65 26.67 6.55
CA LEU A 171 -3.72 25.53 6.67
C LEU A 171 -3.96 24.67 7.93
N GLY A 172 -4.22 25.29 9.08
CA GLY A 172 -4.63 24.58 10.31
C GLY A 172 -5.97 23.89 10.18
N ARG A 173 -6.83 24.34 9.25
CA ARG A 173 -7.96 23.52 8.80
C ARG A 173 -7.45 22.24 8.14
N ILE A 174 -6.53 22.28 7.18
CA ILE A 174 -6.06 21.09 6.43
C ILE A 174 -5.21 20.14 7.26
N GLU A 175 -4.29 20.61 8.11
CA GLU A 175 -3.60 19.75 9.10
C GLU A 175 -4.58 19.18 10.13
N GLY A 176 -5.63 19.93 10.48
CA GLY A 176 -6.77 19.45 11.25
C GLY A 176 -7.67 18.45 10.51
N ALA A 177 -7.41 18.13 9.23
CA ALA A 177 -8.07 17.02 8.54
C ALA A 177 -7.57 15.70 9.10
N ARG A 178 -8.15 15.26 10.22
CA ARG A 178 -7.83 13.97 10.83
C ARG A 178 -8.18 12.79 9.93
N THR A 179 -9.10 12.99 8.97
CA THR A 179 -9.58 11.95 8.07
C THR A 179 -9.29 12.29 6.61
N THR A 180 -9.08 11.25 5.79
CA THR A 180 -8.93 11.37 4.33
C THR A 180 -10.12 12.08 3.68
N ALA A 181 -11.34 11.85 4.20
CA ALA A 181 -12.55 12.52 3.71
C ALA A 181 -12.53 14.04 3.95
N ALA A 182 -12.05 14.50 5.11
CA ALA A 182 -11.92 15.92 5.40
C ALA A 182 -10.83 16.58 4.54
N LEU A 183 -9.71 15.88 4.33
CA LEU A 183 -8.62 16.34 3.46
C LEU A 183 -9.11 16.50 2.02
N ARG A 184 -9.79 15.47 1.50
CA ARG A 184 -10.46 15.44 0.20
C ARG A 184 -11.38 16.64 -0.03
N THR A 185 -12.35 16.88 0.86
CA THR A 185 -13.31 18.00 0.71
C THR A 185 -12.59 19.34 0.63
N ARG A 186 -11.48 19.50 1.34
CA ARG A 186 -10.70 20.74 1.35
C ARG A 186 -9.84 20.90 0.10
N LEU A 187 -9.14 19.84 -0.32
CA LEU A 187 -8.38 19.85 -1.57
C LEU A 187 -9.30 20.14 -2.75
N LEU A 188 -10.49 19.52 -2.79
CA LEU A 188 -11.48 19.80 -3.83
C LEU A 188 -11.84 21.29 -3.87
N ARG A 189 -12.17 21.87 -2.72
CA ARG A 189 -12.50 23.30 -2.63
C ARG A 189 -11.33 24.17 -3.08
N LEU A 190 -10.10 23.85 -2.68
CA LEU A 190 -8.92 24.58 -3.14
C LEU A 190 -8.72 24.46 -4.65
N PHE A 191 -8.90 23.27 -5.20
CA PHE A 191 -8.65 22.97 -6.60
C PHE A 191 -9.69 23.64 -7.51
N THR A 192 -10.94 23.71 -7.07
CA THR A 192 -12.03 24.24 -7.90
C THR A 192 -12.35 25.71 -7.63
N ALA A 193 -12.29 26.15 -6.37
CA ALA A 193 -12.79 27.45 -5.94
C ALA A 193 -11.70 28.46 -5.55
N SER A 194 -10.43 28.06 -5.45
CA SER A 194 -9.36 29.03 -5.18
C SER A 194 -9.16 29.95 -6.37
N ALA A 195 -9.15 31.27 -6.11
CA ALA A 195 -8.71 32.27 -7.07
C ALA A 195 -7.19 32.19 -7.35
N ARG A 196 -6.45 31.45 -6.51
CA ARG A 196 -5.01 31.18 -6.60
C ARG A 196 -4.78 29.69 -6.77
N PRO A 197 -4.79 29.16 -8.00
CA PRO A 197 -4.68 27.73 -8.26
C PRO A 197 -3.34 27.12 -7.80
N GLU A 198 -2.29 27.91 -7.67
CA GLU A 198 -0.98 27.52 -7.15
C GLU A 198 -1.04 27.14 -5.66
N HIS A 199 -1.96 27.71 -4.88
CA HIS A 199 -2.15 27.34 -3.48
C HIS A 199 -2.57 25.87 -3.34
N GLY A 200 -3.34 25.34 -4.29
CA GLY A 200 -3.71 23.92 -4.31
C GLY A 200 -2.47 23.01 -4.40
N LEU A 201 -1.50 23.36 -5.26
CA LEU A 201 -0.26 22.60 -5.40
C LEU A 201 0.65 22.76 -4.17
N VAL A 202 0.78 23.96 -3.62
CA VAL A 202 1.58 24.21 -2.41
C VAL A 202 1.05 23.40 -1.23
N VAL A 203 -0.27 23.40 -1.03
CA VAL A 203 -0.92 22.60 0.01
C VAL A 203 -0.73 21.11 -0.25
N ALA A 204 -0.96 20.65 -1.49
CA ALA A 204 -0.77 19.25 -1.85
C ALA A 204 0.67 18.79 -1.62
N ALA A 205 1.67 19.66 -1.84
CA ALA A 205 3.09 19.34 -1.63
C ALA A 205 3.48 19.13 -0.16
N GLN A 206 2.64 19.57 0.78
CA GLN A 206 2.82 19.33 2.22
C GLN A 206 2.10 18.06 2.70
N VAL A 207 1.28 17.44 1.84
CA VAL A 207 0.55 16.21 2.17
C VAL A 207 1.40 15.03 1.71
N PRO A 208 1.68 14.04 2.58
CA PRO A 208 2.29 12.79 2.17
C PRO A 208 1.57 12.19 0.95
N GLU A 209 2.33 11.68 -0.02
CA GLU A 209 1.80 11.25 -1.30
C GLU A 209 0.67 10.22 -1.16
N ASP A 210 0.80 9.29 -0.20
CA ASP A 210 -0.20 8.28 0.13
C ASP A 210 -1.53 8.90 0.61
N ARG A 211 -1.48 9.91 1.48
CA ARG A 211 -2.68 10.67 1.90
C ARG A 211 -3.27 11.49 0.76
N LEU A 212 -2.42 12.10 -0.06
CA LEU A 212 -2.87 12.92 -1.19
C LEU A 212 -3.57 12.05 -2.24
N ARG A 213 -2.96 10.90 -2.56
CA ARG A 213 -3.52 9.83 -3.39
C ARG A 213 -4.86 9.40 -2.83
N ALA A 214 -4.91 8.92 -1.58
CA ALA A 214 -6.16 8.49 -0.93
C ALA A 214 -7.28 9.55 -0.96
N ALA A 215 -6.93 10.84 -0.90
CA ALA A 215 -7.89 11.94 -0.95
C ALA A 215 -8.43 12.21 -2.36
N LEU A 216 -7.58 12.14 -3.39
CA LEU A 216 -7.86 12.63 -4.74
C LEU A 216 -8.12 11.54 -5.79
N GLN A 217 -7.85 10.27 -5.47
CA GLN A 217 -7.84 9.16 -6.41
C GLN A 217 -9.19 8.71 -6.98
N SER A 218 -10.25 9.53 -6.96
CA SER A 218 -11.58 9.16 -7.49
C SER A 218 -11.82 9.75 -8.88
N PRO A 219 -12.52 9.03 -9.78
CA PRO A 219 -13.11 9.59 -11.01
C PRO A 219 -13.85 10.91 -10.80
N LEU A 220 -14.52 11.07 -9.67
CA LEU A 220 -15.24 12.29 -9.31
C LEU A 220 -14.33 13.52 -9.18
N TYR A 221 -13.03 13.32 -8.90
CA TYR A 221 -12.06 14.40 -8.70
C TYR A 221 -11.19 14.67 -9.91
N LEU A 222 -11.28 13.84 -10.95
CA LEU A 222 -10.57 14.07 -12.18
C LEU A 222 -10.79 15.48 -12.75
N PRO A 223 -12.03 16.02 -12.82
CA PRO A 223 -12.22 17.39 -13.28
C PRO A 223 -11.45 18.42 -12.44
N ALA A 224 -11.42 18.25 -11.11
CA ALA A 224 -10.72 19.17 -10.22
C ALA A 224 -9.19 19.06 -10.36
N ILE A 225 -8.66 17.84 -10.48
CA ILE A 225 -7.23 17.59 -10.73
C ILE A 225 -6.83 18.20 -12.08
N LEU A 226 -7.61 17.96 -13.14
CA LEU A 226 -7.36 18.53 -14.46
C LEU A 226 -7.42 20.06 -14.46
N VAL A 227 -8.35 20.66 -13.71
CA VAL A 227 -8.39 22.12 -13.51
C VAL A 227 -7.10 22.63 -12.88
N VAL A 228 -6.58 21.97 -11.83
CA VAL A 228 -5.30 22.36 -11.21
C VAL A 228 -4.13 22.19 -12.16
N LEU A 229 -4.04 21.07 -12.86
CA LEU A 229 -2.96 20.80 -13.83
C LEU A 229 -2.97 21.79 -15.00
N THR A 230 -4.16 22.17 -15.47
CA THR A 230 -4.35 23.14 -16.56
C THR A 230 -4.00 24.55 -16.12
N ARG A 231 -4.41 24.95 -14.91
CA ARG A 231 -4.13 26.29 -14.36
C ARG A 231 -2.68 26.46 -13.89
N ASN A 232 -1.94 25.37 -13.73
CA ASN A 232 -0.53 25.36 -13.33
C ASN A 232 0.32 24.57 -14.35
N PRO A 233 0.62 25.13 -15.53
CA PRO A 233 1.43 24.46 -16.53
C PRO A 233 2.85 24.17 -16.01
N ALA A 234 3.51 23.15 -16.58
CA ALA A 234 4.86 22.73 -16.17
C ALA A 234 5.91 23.84 -16.34
N ALA A 235 5.74 24.67 -17.38
CA ALA A 235 6.66 25.74 -17.70
C ALA A 235 6.60 26.84 -16.63
N GLY A 236 7.70 27.04 -15.91
CA GLY A 236 7.83 28.06 -14.86
C GLY A 236 7.33 27.65 -13.48
N ALA A 237 6.88 26.40 -13.29
CA ALA A 237 6.56 25.88 -11.97
C ALA A 237 7.86 25.68 -11.15
N PRO A 238 7.86 26.04 -9.85
CA PRO A 238 8.95 25.75 -8.94
C PRO A 238 9.27 24.24 -8.92
N ALA A 239 10.54 23.88 -8.77
CA ALA A 239 10.98 22.48 -8.70
C ALA A 239 10.25 21.71 -7.58
N SER A 240 9.98 22.36 -6.44
CA SER A 240 9.22 21.78 -5.32
C SER A 240 7.78 21.40 -5.67
N LEU A 241 7.14 22.12 -6.60
CA LEU A 241 5.78 21.81 -7.07
C LEU A 241 5.76 20.82 -8.23
N THR A 242 6.91 20.60 -8.87
CA THR A 242 7.04 19.67 -10.01
C THR A 242 6.71 18.25 -9.57
N THR A 243 7.18 17.80 -8.41
CA THR A 243 6.89 16.46 -7.87
C THR A 243 5.39 16.25 -7.69
N VAL A 244 4.70 17.16 -7.01
CA VAL A 244 3.25 17.04 -6.77
C VAL A 244 2.45 17.19 -8.06
N ARG A 245 2.88 18.03 -9.00
CA ARG A 245 2.23 18.16 -10.31
C ARG A 245 2.38 16.88 -11.13
N THR A 246 3.57 16.27 -11.17
CA THR A 246 3.81 14.98 -11.82
C THR A 246 2.93 13.91 -11.19
N PHE A 247 2.89 13.86 -9.85
CA PHE A 247 1.98 12.97 -9.13
C PHE A 247 0.51 13.18 -9.55
N LEU A 248 0.00 14.41 -9.55
CA LEU A 248 -1.38 14.72 -9.93
C LEU A 248 -1.65 14.39 -11.41
N ALA A 249 -0.67 14.56 -12.30
CA ALA A 249 -0.79 14.21 -13.71
C ALA A 249 -0.83 12.68 -13.90
N THR A 250 0.04 11.94 -13.21
CA THR A 250 0.00 10.47 -13.17
C THR A 250 -1.34 10.00 -12.62
N LEU A 251 -1.78 10.57 -11.50
CA LEU A 251 -3.06 10.25 -10.89
C LEU A 251 -4.23 10.56 -11.82
N ALA A 252 -4.21 11.70 -12.51
CA ALA A 252 -5.21 12.02 -13.54
C ALA A 252 -5.20 10.98 -14.65
N GLY A 253 -4.03 10.56 -15.15
CA GLY A 253 -3.91 9.52 -16.17
C GLY A 253 -4.44 8.15 -15.71
N GLU A 254 -4.26 7.81 -14.44
CA GLU A 254 -4.81 6.59 -13.83
C GLU A 254 -6.33 6.66 -13.62
N ILE A 255 -6.85 7.87 -13.37
CA ILE A 255 -8.29 8.11 -13.14
C ILE A 255 -9.07 8.26 -14.45
N VAL A 256 -8.50 8.95 -15.46
CA VAL A 256 -9.10 9.07 -16.81
C VAL A 256 -9.47 7.66 -17.23
N ALA A 257 -10.78 7.48 -17.42
CA ALA A 257 -11.44 6.19 -17.44
C ALA A 257 -10.67 5.15 -18.26
N PRO A 258 -10.69 3.87 -17.84
CA PRO A 258 -10.09 2.78 -18.59
C PRO A 258 -10.52 2.93 -20.04
N SER A 259 -9.53 3.04 -20.91
CA SER A 259 -9.78 3.34 -22.29
C SER A 259 -10.36 2.09 -22.93
N THR A 260 -11.67 2.12 -23.22
CA THR A 260 -12.23 1.25 -24.25
C THR A 260 -11.82 1.69 -25.66
N THR A 261 -11.14 2.84 -25.79
CA THR A 261 -10.48 3.24 -27.04
C THR A 261 -9.39 2.20 -27.35
N GLY A 262 -9.64 1.37 -28.36
CA GLY A 262 -8.87 0.17 -28.69
C GLY A 262 -9.51 -1.15 -28.26
N VAL A 263 -10.48 -1.10 -27.33
CA VAL A 263 -11.35 -2.21 -26.92
C VAL A 263 -12.73 -2.04 -27.58
N THR A 264 -12.74 -1.82 -28.90
CA THR A 264 -13.95 -2.07 -29.70
C THR A 264 -14.22 -3.59 -29.73
N ALA A 265 -15.34 -4.00 -30.34
CA ALA A 265 -15.83 -5.39 -30.38
C ALA A 265 -14.72 -6.46 -30.56
N SER A 266 -14.95 -7.66 -30.03
CA SER A 266 -13.98 -8.75 -30.10
C SER A 266 -13.68 -9.16 -31.54
N ASP A 267 -12.65 -8.59 -32.12
CA ASP A 267 -12.11 -9.12 -33.35
C ASP A 267 -11.34 -10.40 -33.00
N ALA A 268 -11.59 -11.48 -33.73
CA ALA A 268 -11.04 -12.82 -33.45
C ALA A 268 -9.52 -12.84 -33.21
N ALA A 269 -8.78 -11.89 -33.79
CA ALA A 269 -7.36 -11.70 -33.55
C ALA A 269 -7.01 -11.38 -32.08
N ARG A 270 -7.87 -10.62 -31.37
CA ARG A 270 -7.70 -10.34 -29.95
C ARG A 270 -7.95 -11.58 -29.11
N GLU A 271 -9.06 -12.28 -29.35
CA GLU A 271 -9.38 -13.51 -28.64
C GLU A 271 -8.25 -14.53 -28.83
N ALA A 272 -7.76 -14.69 -30.07
CA ALA A 272 -6.61 -15.54 -30.37
C ALA A 272 -5.32 -15.09 -29.67
N ARG A 273 -5.10 -13.78 -29.49
CA ARG A 273 -3.92 -13.28 -28.77
C ARG A 273 -4.00 -13.50 -27.26
N VAL A 274 -5.18 -13.31 -26.66
CA VAL A 274 -5.40 -13.59 -25.24
C VAL A 274 -5.28 -15.09 -24.99
N GLU A 275 -5.87 -15.89 -25.86
CA GLU A 275 -5.73 -17.35 -25.87
C GLU A 275 -4.27 -17.78 -25.98
N ASP A 276 -3.48 -17.16 -26.87
CA ASP A 276 -2.05 -17.43 -26.96
C ASP A 276 -1.37 -17.13 -25.63
N ILE A 277 -1.62 -15.96 -25.03
CA ILE A 277 -1.04 -15.58 -23.73
C ILE A 277 -1.41 -16.59 -22.63
N LEU A 278 -2.68 -17.00 -22.56
CA LEU A 278 -3.23 -17.92 -21.56
C LEU A 278 -2.98 -19.41 -21.88
N THR A 279 -2.34 -19.72 -23.00
CA THR A 279 -1.90 -21.08 -23.28
C THR A 279 -0.57 -21.30 -22.57
N PRO A 280 -0.45 -22.33 -21.71
CA PRO A 280 0.80 -22.65 -21.03
C PRO A 280 1.98 -22.72 -22.02
N PRO A 281 3.17 -22.22 -21.65
CA PRO A 281 4.29 -22.08 -22.59
C PRO A 281 4.63 -23.35 -23.37
N ALA A 282 4.60 -24.52 -22.73
CA ALA A 282 4.92 -25.76 -23.42
C ALA A 282 3.78 -26.28 -24.29
N THR A 283 2.51 -26.10 -23.90
CA THR A 283 1.36 -26.38 -24.79
C THR A 283 1.45 -25.52 -26.04
N ARG A 284 1.82 -24.25 -25.89
CA ARG A 284 2.08 -23.34 -27.02
C ARG A 284 3.24 -23.83 -27.89
N ALA A 285 4.35 -24.24 -27.28
CA ALA A 285 5.49 -24.81 -27.99
C ALA A 285 5.13 -26.11 -28.73
N ALA A 286 4.33 -26.99 -28.12
CA ALA A 286 3.86 -28.23 -28.73
C ALA A 286 2.93 -27.97 -29.92
N ARG A 287 1.97 -27.04 -29.78
CA ARG A 287 1.10 -26.60 -30.89
C ARG A 287 1.91 -25.99 -32.04
N ALA A 288 2.90 -25.15 -31.73
CA ALA A 288 3.78 -24.55 -32.73
C ALA A 288 4.64 -25.59 -33.46
N ALA A 289 5.20 -26.56 -32.72
CA ALA A 289 5.98 -27.66 -33.30
C ALA A 289 5.12 -28.55 -34.21
N ALA A 290 3.90 -28.90 -33.78
CA ALA A 290 2.95 -29.65 -34.59
C ALA A 290 2.58 -28.88 -35.88
N ALA A 291 2.28 -27.59 -35.77
CA ALA A 291 1.97 -26.74 -36.93
C ALA A 291 3.16 -26.64 -37.91
N ALA A 292 4.37 -26.46 -37.41
CA ALA A 292 5.60 -26.42 -38.22
C ALA A 292 5.85 -27.75 -38.97
N ALA A 293 5.41 -28.87 -38.40
CA ALA A 293 5.48 -30.19 -39.02
C ALA A 293 4.29 -30.52 -39.94
N GLY A 294 3.29 -29.63 -40.06
CA GLY A 294 2.03 -29.90 -40.77
C GLY A 294 1.16 -30.96 -40.09
N GLY A 295 1.40 -31.24 -38.82
CA GLY A 295 0.66 -32.20 -38.01
C GLY A 295 -0.57 -31.57 -37.31
N PRO A 296 -1.49 -32.40 -36.81
CA PRO A 296 -2.62 -31.93 -35.99
C PRO A 296 -2.12 -31.37 -34.66
N ALA A 297 -2.91 -30.49 -34.03
CA ALA A 297 -2.65 -30.05 -32.66
C ALA A 297 -2.59 -31.27 -31.71
N PRO A 298 -1.81 -31.18 -30.61
CA PRO A 298 -1.79 -32.22 -29.60
C PRO A 298 -3.21 -32.55 -29.10
N ALA A 299 -3.48 -33.82 -28.84
CA ALA A 299 -4.73 -34.28 -28.25
C ALA A 299 -4.50 -34.72 -26.81
N PHE A 300 -5.53 -34.64 -25.97
CA PHE A 300 -5.47 -35.15 -24.60
C PHE A 300 -5.09 -36.64 -24.58
N VAL A 301 -4.18 -37.00 -23.69
CA VAL A 301 -3.65 -38.36 -23.52
C VAL A 301 -4.18 -38.96 -22.20
N PRO A 302 -5.36 -39.61 -22.19
CA PRO A 302 -5.96 -40.12 -20.96
C PRO A 302 -5.23 -41.34 -20.38
N ALA A 303 -4.52 -42.09 -21.20
CA ALA A 303 -3.79 -43.29 -20.75
C ALA A 303 -2.64 -42.89 -19.83
N GLY A 304 -2.58 -43.47 -18.62
CA GLY A 304 -1.56 -43.17 -17.60
C GLY A 304 -1.81 -41.90 -16.79
N TYR A 305 -2.75 -41.04 -17.22
CA TYR A 305 -2.94 -39.73 -16.60
C TYR A 305 -3.36 -39.83 -15.12
N TYR A 306 -4.18 -40.82 -14.76
CA TYR A 306 -4.59 -41.02 -13.37
C TYR A 306 -3.39 -41.38 -12.48
N GLU A 307 -2.54 -42.30 -12.96
CA GLU A 307 -1.39 -42.84 -12.26
C GLU A 307 -0.33 -41.76 -12.06
N ASP A 308 0.00 -41.04 -13.13
CA ASP A 308 0.99 -39.97 -13.12
C ASP A 308 0.51 -38.81 -12.24
N LEU A 309 -0.77 -38.44 -12.31
CA LEU A 309 -1.35 -37.40 -11.46
C LEU A 309 -1.39 -37.82 -9.98
N THR A 310 -1.69 -39.10 -9.71
CA THR A 310 -1.67 -39.66 -8.34
C THR A 310 -0.26 -39.62 -7.74
N ALA A 311 0.76 -39.93 -8.53
CA ALA A 311 2.16 -39.89 -8.12
C ALA A 311 2.64 -38.44 -7.90
N ALA A 312 2.33 -37.53 -8.82
CA ALA A 312 2.67 -36.12 -8.70
C ALA A 312 2.01 -35.46 -7.46
N LEU A 313 0.71 -35.70 -7.25
CA LEU A 313 0.00 -35.23 -6.06
C LEU A 313 0.60 -35.81 -4.77
N HIS A 314 1.08 -37.07 -4.81
CA HIS A 314 1.75 -37.67 -3.66
C HIS A 314 3.01 -36.93 -3.27
N THR A 315 3.88 -36.71 -4.26
CA THR A 315 5.16 -36.01 -4.09
C THR A 315 4.93 -34.61 -3.55
N GLN A 316 3.99 -33.87 -4.15
CA GLN A 316 3.63 -32.54 -3.69
C GLN A 316 3.09 -32.54 -2.25
N MET A 317 2.14 -33.42 -1.92
CA MET A 317 1.60 -33.54 -0.57
C MET A 317 2.70 -33.86 0.46
N LEU A 318 3.66 -34.72 0.13
CA LEU A 318 4.79 -35.00 1.03
C LEU A 318 5.73 -33.81 1.20
N GLY A 319 5.98 -33.05 0.13
CA GLY A 319 6.75 -31.81 0.19
C GLY A 319 6.11 -30.79 1.14
N GLU A 320 4.81 -30.53 0.96
CA GLU A 320 4.06 -29.63 1.83
C GLU A 320 3.95 -30.15 3.27
N TRP A 321 3.76 -31.47 3.44
CA TRP A 321 3.70 -32.10 4.75
C TRP A 321 5.02 -31.96 5.53
N ALA A 322 6.17 -32.05 4.88
CA ALA A 322 7.47 -31.92 5.52
C ALA A 322 7.63 -30.57 6.24
N TRP A 323 6.93 -29.55 5.73
CA TRP A 323 6.85 -28.23 6.35
C TRP A 323 5.66 -28.09 7.31
N ALA A 324 4.45 -28.47 6.89
CA ALA A 324 3.21 -28.26 7.65
C ALA A 324 3.15 -29.13 8.92
N GLY A 325 3.56 -30.39 8.84
CA GLY A 325 3.47 -31.36 9.94
C GLY A 325 4.17 -30.88 11.22
N PRO A 326 5.45 -30.48 11.17
CA PRO A 326 6.14 -29.90 12.33
C PRO A 326 5.53 -28.59 12.84
N MET A 327 4.86 -27.82 11.98
CA MET A 327 4.29 -26.52 12.32
C MET A 327 2.94 -26.61 13.04
N ASP A 328 2.18 -27.69 12.86
CA ASP A 328 0.86 -27.85 13.48
C ASP A 328 0.91 -27.74 15.02
N ALA A 329 1.98 -28.24 15.63
CA ALA A 329 2.21 -28.14 17.08
C ALA A 329 2.44 -26.70 17.58
N ARG A 330 2.58 -25.72 16.67
CA ARG A 330 2.85 -24.29 16.96
C ARG A 330 1.76 -23.36 16.46
N ALA A 331 0.60 -23.91 16.07
CA ALA A 331 -0.55 -23.13 15.63
C ALA A 331 -1.12 -22.26 16.76
N GLY A 332 -1.62 -21.06 16.43
CA GLY A 332 -2.40 -20.21 17.34
C GLY A 332 -1.59 -19.41 18.37
N LEU A 333 -0.27 -19.29 18.22
CA LEU A 333 0.59 -18.61 19.20
C LEU A 333 0.51 -17.07 19.17
N ASP A 334 -0.23 -16.45 18.23
CA ASP A 334 -0.26 -14.99 18.02
C ASP A 334 -1.59 -14.48 17.42
N THR A 335 -2.71 -14.95 17.96
CA THR A 335 -4.06 -14.73 17.36
C THR A 335 -5.02 -13.96 18.25
N SER A 336 -4.52 -13.36 19.32
CA SER A 336 -5.34 -12.48 20.16
C SER A 336 -5.79 -11.24 19.37
N PRO A 337 -7.02 -10.74 19.59
CA PRO A 337 -7.44 -9.44 19.08
C PRO A 337 -6.49 -8.33 19.53
N GLY A 338 -6.11 -7.43 18.61
CA GLY A 338 -5.05 -6.44 18.83
C GLY A 338 -3.63 -7.01 18.88
N GLY A 339 -3.47 -8.30 18.60
CA GLY A 339 -2.20 -9.01 18.55
C GLY A 339 -1.33 -8.62 17.35
N HIS A 340 -0.15 -9.20 17.27
CA HIS A 340 0.87 -8.78 16.31
C HIS A 340 0.49 -9.17 14.86
N VAL A 341 -0.21 -10.29 14.67
CA VAL A 341 -0.77 -10.68 13.37
C VAL A 341 -1.79 -9.67 12.83
N GLU A 342 -2.67 -9.11 13.67
CA GLU A 342 -3.56 -8.02 13.23
C GLU A 342 -2.76 -6.76 12.86
N GLY A 343 -1.66 -6.47 13.56
CA GLY A 343 -0.74 -5.38 13.21
C GLY A 343 -0.11 -5.56 11.83
N ILE A 344 0.35 -6.77 11.51
CA ILE A 344 0.86 -7.14 10.18
C ILE A 344 -0.24 -6.99 9.13
N ALA A 345 -1.45 -7.50 9.41
CA ALA A 345 -2.58 -7.39 8.50
C ALA A 345 -2.96 -5.92 8.26
N ALA A 346 -3.09 -5.11 9.31
CA ALA A 346 -3.40 -3.69 9.20
C ALA A 346 -2.36 -2.94 8.34
N GLU A 347 -1.08 -3.28 8.48
CA GLU A 347 -0.03 -2.73 7.63
C GLU A 347 -0.17 -3.20 6.18
N ALA A 348 -0.46 -4.48 5.91
CA ALA A 348 -0.68 -4.99 4.56
C ALA A 348 -1.85 -4.30 3.87
N LYS A 349 -2.98 -4.19 4.58
CA LYS A 349 -4.15 -3.41 4.16
C LYS A 349 -3.77 -1.98 3.80
N ARG A 350 -3.02 -1.29 4.67
CA ARG A 350 -2.60 0.10 4.43
C ARG A 350 -1.81 0.23 3.13
N ARG A 351 -0.93 -0.73 2.81
CA ARG A 351 -0.13 -0.72 1.56
C ARG A 351 -0.99 -0.95 0.33
N VAL A 352 -1.86 -1.94 0.38
CA VAL A 352 -2.78 -2.25 -0.73
C VAL A 352 -3.74 -1.08 -0.95
N ASP A 353 -4.33 -0.53 0.10
CA ASP A 353 -5.24 0.62 0.02
C ASP A 353 -4.58 1.86 -0.58
N ALA A 354 -3.31 2.10 -0.24
CA ALA A 354 -2.55 3.23 -0.78
C ALA A 354 -2.38 3.15 -2.30
N LEU A 355 -2.35 1.95 -2.88
CA LEU A 355 -2.22 1.73 -4.32
C LEU A 355 -3.56 1.53 -5.03
N TYR A 356 -4.50 0.81 -4.40
CA TYR A 356 -5.70 0.30 -5.07
C TYR A 356 -7.01 0.63 -4.36
N GLY A 357 -6.98 1.19 -3.14
CA GLY A 357 -8.18 1.49 -2.35
C GLY A 357 -9.16 2.45 -3.03
N MET A 358 -8.76 3.08 -4.15
CA MET A 358 -9.61 3.89 -5.02
C MET A 358 -10.62 3.11 -5.86
N PHE A 359 -10.31 1.87 -6.18
CA PHE A 359 -11.02 1.14 -7.22
C PHE A 359 -12.13 0.24 -6.66
N GLY A 360 -12.12 -0.08 -5.36
CA GLY A 360 -13.14 -0.92 -4.74
C GLY A 360 -14.51 -0.23 -4.64
N SER A 361 -15.59 -0.97 -4.93
CA SER A 361 -16.98 -0.51 -4.84
C SER A 361 -17.60 -0.67 -3.44
N ALA A 362 -16.94 -1.38 -2.53
CA ALA A 362 -17.35 -1.58 -1.14
C ALA A 362 -16.22 -1.17 -0.19
N ALA A 363 -16.55 -0.74 1.04
CA ALA A 363 -15.56 -0.52 2.07
C ALA A 363 -14.80 -1.83 2.29
N ALA A 364 -13.58 -1.93 1.76
CA ALA A 364 -12.78 -3.13 1.88
C ALA A 364 -12.67 -3.51 3.36
N PRO A 365 -12.84 -4.79 3.71
CA PRO A 365 -13.07 -5.20 5.09
C PRO A 365 -11.90 -4.74 5.97
N SER A 366 -12.19 -4.51 7.25
CA SER A 366 -11.12 -4.54 8.26
C SER A 366 -10.37 -5.86 8.13
N MET A 367 -9.11 -5.93 8.54
CA MET A 367 -8.43 -7.22 8.70
C MET A 367 -8.18 -7.46 10.18
N THR A 368 -9.25 -7.75 10.91
CA THR A 368 -9.20 -8.01 12.35
C THR A 368 -9.98 -9.26 12.72
N PHE A 369 -9.50 -9.97 13.73
CA PHE A 369 -10.18 -11.12 14.34
C PHE A 369 -11.48 -10.68 15.00
N SER A 370 -11.49 -9.52 15.66
CA SER A 370 -12.68 -8.96 16.33
C SER A 370 -13.86 -8.70 15.38
N ALA A 371 -13.58 -8.35 14.12
CA ALA A 371 -14.61 -8.16 13.10
C ALA A 371 -14.98 -9.45 12.34
N GLY A 372 -14.33 -10.58 12.65
CA GLY A 372 -14.52 -11.86 11.93
C GLY A 372 -14.09 -11.79 10.46
N THR A 373 -13.17 -10.88 10.15
CA THR A 373 -12.65 -10.62 8.79
C THR A 373 -11.23 -11.16 8.62
N LEU A 374 -10.53 -11.36 9.74
CA LEU A 374 -9.33 -12.16 9.85
C LEU A 374 -9.63 -13.39 10.71
N GLU A 375 -9.10 -14.56 10.34
CA GLU A 375 -9.29 -15.81 11.06
C GLU A 375 -7.97 -16.56 11.24
N ASP A 376 -7.82 -17.26 12.37
CA ASP A 376 -6.70 -18.18 12.55
C ASP A 376 -7.00 -19.49 11.87
N ARG A 377 -6.33 -19.74 10.74
CA ARG A 377 -6.48 -20.96 9.96
C ARG A 377 -6.09 -22.21 10.76
N GLY A 378 -5.21 -22.07 11.75
CA GLY A 378 -4.85 -23.15 12.67
C GLY A 378 -6.03 -23.67 13.51
N THR A 379 -7.08 -22.87 13.69
CA THR A 379 -8.31 -23.25 14.42
C THR A 379 -9.43 -23.78 13.55
N VAL A 380 -9.31 -23.65 12.22
CA VAL A 380 -10.32 -24.14 11.27
C VAL A 380 -10.18 -25.65 11.12
N VAL A 381 -11.30 -26.35 10.95
CA VAL A 381 -11.27 -27.77 10.56
C VAL A 381 -10.82 -27.84 9.12
N GLY A 382 -9.60 -28.34 8.89
CA GLY A 382 -9.09 -28.49 7.53
C GLY A 382 -9.98 -29.42 6.69
N ASP A 383 -10.11 -29.13 5.39
CA ASP A 383 -10.85 -29.97 4.44
C ASP A 383 -9.86 -30.68 3.51
N PRO A 384 -9.67 -32.01 3.65
CA PRO A 384 -8.71 -32.73 2.82
C PRO A 384 -9.14 -32.78 1.36
N TYR A 385 -10.43 -32.67 1.06
CA TYR A 385 -10.91 -32.63 -0.32
C TYR A 385 -10.64 -31.28 -0.95
N ASP A 386 -10.89 -30.19 -0.22
CA ASP A 386 -10.59 -28.85 -0.71
C ASP A 386 -9.09 -28.70 -0.98
N MET A 387 -8.24 -29.16 -0.06
CA MET A 387 -6.79 -29.14 -0.25
C MET A 387 -6.31 -30.03 -1.41
N ALA A 388 -6.83 -31.26 -1.54
CA ALA A 388 -6.49 -32.11 -2.68
C ALA A 388 -6.97 -31.50 -4.01
N ARG A 389 -8.17 -30.94 -4.03
CA ARG A 389 -8.71 -30.23 -5.20
C ARG A 389 -7.84 -29.04 -5.56
N TRP A 390 -7.47 -28.23 -4.57
CA TRP A 390 -6.62 -27.07 -4.77
C TRP A 390 -5.27 -27.48 -5.35
N MET A 391 -4.60 -28.49 -4.78
CA MET A 391 -3.31 -29.00 -5.30
C MET A 391 -3.40 -29.52 -6.74
N VAL A 392 -4.53 -30.15 -7.10
CA VAL A 392 -4.74 -30.70 -8.46
C VAL A 392 -5.12 -29.62 -9.48
N ARG A 393 -5.91 -28.61 -9.09
CA ARG A 393 -6.60 -27.72 -10.04
C ARG A 393 -6.23 -26.24 -9.96
N GLU A 394 -5.93 -25.74 -8.78
CA GLU A 394 -5.92 -24.30 -8.48
C GLU A 394 -4.53 -23.79 -8.07
N GLY A 395 -3.73 -24.60 -7.38
CA GLY A 395 -2.38 -24.24 -6.94
C GLY A 395 -1.32 -24.21 -8.04
N GLY A 396 -1.73 -24.00 -9.29
CA GLY A 396 -0.91 -24.13 -10.51
C GLY A 396 -0.48 -25.57 -10.82
N GLY A 397 -0.94 -26.54 -10.03
CA GLY A 397 -0.13 -27.72 -9.71
C GLY A 397 1.17 -27.26 -9.05
N GLY A 398 1.66 -27.95 -8.03
CA GLY A 398 3.12 -27.88 -7.82
C GLY A 398 3.81 -28.21 -9.15
N ASN A 399 5.09 -27.84 -9.31
CA ASN A 399 5.85 -28.11 -10.55
C ASN A 399 5.60 -29.54 -11.09
N ASP A 400 5.36 -30.52 -10.21
CA ASP A 400 5.05 -31.91 -10.56
C ASP A 400 3.64 -32.11 -11.15
N VAL A 401 2.57 -31.60 -10.52
CA VAL A 401 1.18 -31.80 -10.99
C VAL A 401 0.94 -31.05 -12.30
N GLY A 402 1.43 -29.80 -12.39
CA GLY A 402 1.34 -29.00 -13.61
C GLY A 402 2.09 -29.65 -14.77
N ALA A 403 3.27 -30.21 -14.51
CA ALA A 403 4.04 -30.95 -15.53
C ALA A 403 3.29 -32.19 -16.05
N VAL A 404 2.55 -32.91 -15.19
CA VAL A 404 1.71 -34.04 -15.64
C VAL A 404 0.53 -33.55 -16.47
N GLN A 405 -0.18 -32.49 -16.03
CA GLN A 405 -1.27 -31.89 -16.82
C GLN A 405 -0.79 -31.47 -18.22
N GLU A 406 0.37 -30.84 -18.29
CA GLU A 406 1.02 -30.41 -19.52
C GLU A 406 1.42 -31.59 -20.42
N ALA A 407 2.11 -32.60 -19.86
CA ALA A 407 2.57 -33.77 -20.58
C ALA A 407 1.42 -34.61 -21.16
N HIS A 408 0.27 -34.63 -20.48
CA HIS A 408 -0.93 -35.30 -20.95
C HIS A 408 -1.83 -34.42 -21.82
N HIS A 409 -1.47 -33.15 -22.04
CA HIS A 409 -2.30 -32.19 -22.78
C HIS A 409 -3.72 -32.08 -22.21
N SER A 410 -3.86 -32.03 -20.88
CA SER A 410 -5.17 -32.00 -20.18
C SER A 410 -6.05 -30.83 -20.60
N PHE A 411 -5.46 -29.76 -21.13
CA PHE A 411 -6.14 -28.57 -21.64
C PHE A 411 -6.89 -28.80 -22.96
N GLU A 412 -6.54 -29.85 -23.73
CA GLU A 412 -7.15 -30.11 -25.04
C GLU A 412 -8.51 -30.84 -24.92
N ASP A 413 -8.76 -31.52 -23.78
CA ASP A 413 -10.07 -32.07 -23.41
C ASP A 413 -10.31 -31.90 -21.90
N ALA A 414 -10.66 -30.68 -21.51
CA ALA A 414 -10.86 -30.32 -20.11
C ALA A 414 -11.96 -31.13 -19.43
N ALA A 415 -12.97 -31.63 -20.17
CA ALA A 415 -14.04 -32.43 -19.59
C ALA A 415 -13.55 -33.83 -19.20
N ALA A 416 -12.82 -34.50 -20.10
CA ALA A 416 -12.24 -35.81 -19.83
C ALA A 416 -11.15 -35.74 -18.74
N ALA A 417 -10.29 -34.72 -18.80
CA ALA A 417 -9.27 -34.49 -17.77
C ALA A 417 -9.90 -34.28 -16.38
N ARG A 418 -10.91 -33.39 -16.27
CA ARG A 418 -11.61 -33.13 -15.00
C ARG A 418 -12.21 -34.39 -14.39
N ALA A 419 -12.76 -35.28 -15.21
CA ALA A 419 -13.32 -36.54 -14.73
C ALA A 419 -12.26 -37.46 -14.09
N ILE A 420 -11.02 -37.42 -14.57
CA ILE A 420 -9.90 -38.16 -13.98
C ILE A 420 -9.41 -37.46 -12.69
N GLU A 421 -9.25 -36.15 -12.73
CA GLU A 421 -8.87 -35.34 -11.57
C GLU A 421 -9.85 -35.53 -10.39
N ASP A 422 -11.16 -35.49 -10.62
CA ASP A 422 -12.18 -35.66 -9.56
C ASP A 422 -12.06 -37.03 -8.88
N ARG A 423 -11.67 -38.08 -9.61
CA ARG A 423 -11.40 -39.40 -9.02
C ARG A 423 -10.15 -39.36 -8.15
N VAL A 424 -9.04 -38.80 -8.63
CA VAL A 424 -7.80 -38.65 -7.86
C VAL A 424 -8.05 -37.86 -6.56
N ILE A 425 -8.72 -36.72 -6.66
CA ILE A 425 -9.09 -35.85 -5.53
C ILE A 425 -9.93 -36.64 -4.51
N SER A 426 -10.96 -37.36 -4.96
CA SER A 426 -11.87 -38.11 -4.07
C SER A 426 -11.17 -39.26 -3.34
N HIS A 427 -10.27 -39.98 -4.02
CA HIS A 427 -9.47 -41.04 -3.42
C HIS A 427 -8.43 -40.52 -2.43
N TYR A 428 -7.79 -39.38 -2.72
CA TYR A 428 -6.84 -38.74 -1.80
C TYR A 428 -7.51 -38.21 -0.55
N ALA A 429 -8.69 -37.61 -0.71
CA ALA A 429 -9.49 -37.10 0.40
C ALA A 429 -10.16 -38.22 1.23
N GLY A 430 -10.03 -39.48 0.82
CA GLY A 430 -10.62 -40.63 1.50
C GLY A 430 -12.15 -40.66 1.42
N ARG A 431 -12.77 -39.98 0.43
CA ARG A 431 -14.22 -39.96 0.24
C ARG A 431 -14.73 -41.20 -0.47
N THR A 432 -13.91 -41.80 -1.32
CA THR A 432 -14.20 -43.03 -2.07
C THR A 432 -13.00 -43.97 -2.08
N ALA A 433 -13.25 -45.25 -2.33
CA ALA A 433 -12.19 -46.22 -2.57
C ALA A 433 -11.88 -46.30 -4.08
N PRO A 434 -10.61 -46.52 -4.49
CA PRO A 434 -10.28 -46.82 -5.87
C PRO A 434 -10.99 -48.10 -6.32
N VAL A 435 -11.50 -48.10 -7.55
CA VAL A 435 -12.32 -49.21 -8.07
C VAL A 435 -11.67 -49.92 -9.25
N ALA A 436 -10.88 -49.22 -10.07
CA ALA A 436 -10.16 -49.83 -11.17
C ALA A 436 -8.80 -50.38 -10.72
N ALA A 437 -8.32 -51.47 -11.34
CA ALA A 437 -7.10 -52.15 -10.91
C ALA A 437 -5.86 -51.24 -10.94
N ASN A 438 -5.77 -50.38 -11.95
CA ASN A 438 -4.72 -49.38 -12.07
C ASN A 438 -4.81 -48.29 -10.99
N GLU A 439 -6.03 -47.85 -10.63
CA GLU A 439 -6.25 -46.90 -9.54
C GLU A 439 -5.85 -47.49 -8.18
N VAL A 440 -6.18 -48.77 -7.94
CA VAL A 440 -5.78 -49.51 -6.73
C VAL A 440 -4.26 -49.60 -6.66
N ALA A 441 -3.60 -49.97 -7.76
CA ALA A 441 -2.15 -50.07 -7.83
C ALA A 441 -1.46 -48.72 -7.57
N ALA A 442 -1.93 -47.64 -8.21
CA ALA A 442 -1.40 -46.30 -8.01
C ALA A 442 -1.59 -45.81 -6.56
N MET A 443 -2.77 -46.05 -5.96
CA MET A 443 -3.04 -45.68 -4.58
C MET A 443 -2.25 -46.52 -3.57
N ALA A 444 -1.95 -47.78 -3.88
CA ALA A 444 -1.09 -48.63 -3.06
C ALA A 444 0.39 -48.21 -3.15
N ALA A 445 0.85 -47.80 -4.33
CA ALA A 445 2.21 -47.36 -4.56
C ALA A 445 2.60 -46.13 -3.72
N THR A 446 1.64 -45.32 -3.27
CA THR A 446 1.92 -44.18 -2.37
C THR A 446 2.32 -44.60 -0.95
N GLY A 447 2.19 -45.88 -0.58
CA GLY A 447 2.55 -46.39 0.76
C GLY A 447 1.75 -45.81 1.94
N LEU A 448 0.67 -45.06 1.67
CA LEU A 448 -0.19 -44.44 2.68
C LEU A 448 -1.63 -44.91 2.51
N THR A 449 -2.33 -45.10 3.63
CA THR A 449 -3.77 -45.37 3.61
C THR A 449 -4.56 -44.09 3.30
N GLY A 450 -5.80 -44.23 2.82
CA GLY A 450 -6.70 -43.09 2.59
C GLY A 450 -6.88 -42.20 3.81
N THR A 451 -7.01 -42.80 5.00
CA THR A 451 -7.13 -42.07 6.28
C THR A 451 -5.88 -41.24 6.60
N GLU A 452 -4.69 -41.77 6.34
CA GLU A 452 -3.44 -41.05 6.59
C GLU A 452 -3.23 -39.91 5.57
N ARG A 453 -3.55 -40.13 4.29
CA ARG A 453 -3.55 -39.06 3.27
C ARG A 453 -4.49 -37.92 3.66
N ALA A 454 -5.74 -38.24 4.00
CA ALA A 454 -6.72 -37.25 4.45
C ALA A 454 -6.27 -36.53 5.75
N ARG A 455 -5.63 -37.23 6.69
CA ARG A 455 -5.07 -36.58 7.90
C ARG A 455 -4.00 -35.56 7.54
N ARG A 456 -3.07 -35.89 6.64
CA ARG A 456 -1.99 -34.96 6.22
C ARG A 456 -2.55 -33.76 5.48
N LEU A 457 -3.46 -33.97 4.53
CA LEU A 457 -4.11 -32.90 3.79
C LEU A 457 -4.84 -31.92 4.71
N ARG A 458 -5.51 -32.40 5.78
CA ARG A 458 -6.14 -31.51 6.78
C ARG A 458 -5.15 -30.61 7.51
N ILE A 459 -3.97 -31.12 7.82
CA ILE A 459 -2.94 -30.37 8.52
C ILE A 459 -2.26 -29.39 7.57
N ILE A 460 -1.97 -29.82 6.33
CA ILE A 460 -1.49 -28.91 5.28
C ILE A 460 -2.48 -27.77 5.09
N ASP A 461 -3.77 -28.09 5.03
CA ASP A 461 -4.84 -27.10 4.93
C ASP A 461 -4.82 -26.11 6.09
N ARG A 462 -4.81 -26.59 7.33
CA ARG A 462 -4.72 -25.72 8.51
C ARG A 462 -3.47 -24.85 8.54
N MET A 463 -2.35 -25.36 8.05
CA MET A 463 -1.04 -24.69 8.08
C MET A 463 -0.77 -23.86 6.83
N TRP A 464 -1.71 -23.83 5.88
CA TRP A 464 -1.60 -23.05 4.67
C TRP A 464 -1.35 -21.57 5.02
N PRO A 465 -0.37 -20.89 4.40
CA PRO A 465 0.06 -19.56 4.85
C PRO A 465 -1.07 -18.54 4.96
N GLY A 466 -1.97 -18.52 3.98
CA GLY A 466 -3.14 -17.67 3.96
C GLY A 466 -4.12 -18.14 2.89
N VAL A 467 -5.40 -17.85 3.10
CA VAL A 467 -6.44 -17.97 2.06
C VAL A 467 -7.48 -16.88 2.27
N GLN A 468 -7.99 -16.36 1.18
CA GLN A 468 -9.21 -15.57 1.17
C GLN A 468 -10.40 -16.48 0.89
N TYR A 469 -11.43 -16.39 1.72
CA TYR A 469 -12.72 -17.01 1.41
C TYR A 469 -13.87 -16.11 1.86
N ARG A 470 -14.78 -15.79 0.93
CA ARG A 470 -16.00 -15.01 1.19
C ARG A 470 -15.73 -13.69 1.93
N GLY A 471 -14.67 -12.98 1.52
CA GLY A 471 -14.29 -11.69 2.12
C GLY A 471 -13.63 -11.80 3.49
N ARG A 472 -13.26 -13.01 3.93
CA ARG A 472 -12.44 -13.26 5.11
C ARG A 472 -11.05 -13.71 4.68
N VAL A 473 -10.04 -13.30 5.44
CA VAL A 473 -8.66 -13.76 5.27
C VAL A 473 -8.34 -14.69 6.43
N SER A 474 -8.08 -15.97 6.16
CA SER A 474 -7.63 -16.93 7.17
C SER A 474 -6.13 -17.11 7.02
N VAL A 475 -5.35 -16.99 8.09
CA VAL A 475 -3.88 -17.19 8.07
C VAL A 475 -3.41 -18.16 9.13
N ALA A 476 -2.32 -18.87 8.86
CA ALA A 476 -1.64 -19.68 9.85
C ALA A 476 -0.72 -18.79 10.72
N ALA A 477 -1.27 -18.23 11.80
CA ALA A 477 -0.53 -17.42 12.75
C ALA A 477 0.43 -18.29 13.59
N ARG A 478 1.74 -18.06 13.44
CA ARG A 478 2.77 -18.88 14.09
C ARG A 478 4.07 -18.11 14.31
N GLN A 479 4.94 -18.70 15.14
CA GLN A 479 6.28 -18.21 15.40
C GLN A 479 7.32 -19.28 15.07
N GLY A 480 8.55 -18.82 14.78
CA GLY A 480 9.68 -19.68 14.50
C GLY A 480 10.28 -20.28 15.78
N ALA A 481 11.19 -21.23 15.63
CA ALA A 481 11.93 -21.77 16.78
C ALA A 481 12.94 -20.78 17.38
N THR A 482 13.28 -19.71 16.64
CA THR A 482 14.25 -18.69 17.02
C THR A 482 13.70 -17.31 16.64
N PRO A 483 14.18 -16.21 17.25
CA PRO A 483 13.78 -14.86 16.87
C PRO A 483 13.99 -14.56 15.38
N ALA A 484 15.11 -15.01 14.81
CA ALA A 484 15.38 -14.85 13.37
C ALA A 484 14.36 -15.59 12.50
N ALA A 485 14.00 -16.83 12.87
CA ALA A 485 12.97 -17.59 12.16
C ALA A 485 11.58 -16.95 12.31
N THR A 486 11.27 -16.37 13.47
CA THR A 486 10.03 -15.62 13.69
C THR A 486 9.97 -14.38 12.78
N ARG A 487 11.05 -13.61 12.68
CA ARG A 487 11.11 -12.47 11.73
C ARG A 487 10.84 -12.91 10.30
N ALA A 488 11.48 -14.00 9.85
CA ALA A 488 11.26 -14.53 8.51
C ALA A 488 9.81 -14.95 8.28
N ILE A 489 9.19 -15.61 9.27
CA ILE A 489 7.77 -15.97 9.22
C ILE A 489 6.88 -14.74 9.16
N TYR A 490 7.14 -13.69 9.94
CA TYR A 490 6.32 -12.47 9.93
C TYR A 490 6.44 -11.68 8.64
N TRP A 491 7.63 -11.60 8.04
CA TRP A 491 7.78 -11.01 6.69
C TRP A 491 7.11 -11.87 5.62
N GLY A 492 7.17 -13.20 5.74
CA GLY A 492 6.38 -14.11 4.91
C GLY A 492 4.88 -13.84 5.04
N LEU A 493 4.39 -13.74 6.28
CA LEU A 493 2.99 -13.44 6.58
C LEU A 493 2.57 -12.06 6.05
N PHE A 494 3.43 -11.05 6.13
CA PHE A 494 3.14 -9.74 5.56
C PHE A 494 2.92 -9.80 4.04
N LYS A 495 3.75 -10.56 3.32
CA LYS A 495 3.58 -10.80 1.87
C LYS A 495 2.29 -11.57 1.58
N THR A 496 2.01 -12.62 2.35
CA THR A 496 0.75 -13.37 2.25
C THR A 496 -0.47 -12.49 2.52
N MET A 497 -0.44 -11.65 3.55
CA MET A 497 -1.55 -10.73 3.87
C MET A 497 -1.79 -9.70 2.77
N ILE A 498 -0.76 -9.22 2.09
CA ILE A 498 -0.92 -8.37 0.90
C ILE A 498 -1.75 -9.13 -0.15
N HIS A 499 -1.37 -10.38 -0.45
CA HIS A 499 -2.04 -11.24 -1.42
C HIS A 499 -3.50 -11.51 -1.07
N GLU A 500 -3.75 -12.08 0.11
CA GLU A 500 -5.09 -12.44 0.52
C GLU A 500 -6.00 -11.22 0.67
N TYR A 501 -5.44 -10.07 1.06
CA TYR A 501 -6.20 -8.84 1.12
C TYR A 501 -6.61 -8.34 -0.26
N ILE A 502 -5.76 -8.45 -1.28
CA ILE A 502 -6.11 -8.08 -2.66
C ILE A 502 -7.29 -8.92 -3.16
N HIS A 503 -7.36 -10.21 -2.83
CA HIS A 503 -8.55 -11.03 -3.09
C HIS A 503 -9.83 -10.47 -2.44
N THR A 504 -9.75 -9.83 -1.27
CA THR A 504 -10.94 -9.18 -0.65
C THR A 504 -11.38 -7.89 -1.33
N THR A 505 -10.50 -7.27 -2.13
CA THR A 505 -10.80 -6.02 -2.86
C THR A 505 -11.33 -6.26 -4.27
N GLU A 506 -11.38 -7.52 -4.68
CA GLU A 506 -11.89 -7.97 -5.96
C GLU A 506 -13.38 -7.62 -6.14
N HIS A 507 -13.74 -7.11 -7.32
CA HIS A 507 -15.12 -6.78 -7.61
C HIS A 507 -15.94 -8.04 -7.88
N PRO A 508 -17.14 -8.22 -7.28
CA PRO A 508 -17.97 -9.41 -7.51
C PRO A 508 -18.26 -9.70 -9.00
N THR A 509 -18.46 -8.66 -9.82
CA THR A 509 -18.62 -8.81 -11.28
C THR A 509 -17.40 -9.41 -11.97
N TYR A 510 -16.19 -9.04 -11.55
CA TYR A 510 -14.96 -9.64 -12.05
C TYR A 510 -14.91 -11.12 -11.66
N GLY A 511 -15.22 -11.43 -10.41
CA GLY A 511 -15.26 -12.78 -9.88
C GLY A 511 -16.25 -13.69 -10.55
N THR A 512 -17.45 -13.18 -10.85
CA THR A 512 -18.44 -13.91 -11.63
C THR A 512 -17.97 -14.11 -13.08
N TRP A 513 -17.31 -13.11 -13.66
CA TRP A 513 -16.83 -13.18 -15.04
C TRP A 513 -15.74 -14.23 -15.22
N TYR A 514 -14.64 -14.19 -14.45
CA TYR A 514 -13.54 -15.14 -14.66
C TYR A 514 -13.94 -16.58 -14.28
N ARG A 515 -14.81 -16.79 -13.28
CA ARG A 515 -15.34 -18.13 -12.95
C ARG A 515 -16.21 -18.72 -14.07
N GLY A 516 -16.64 -17.92 -15.03
CA GLY A 516 -17.37 -18.34 -16.21
C GLY A 516 -16.48 -18.78 -17.39
N LEU A 517 -15.15 -18.73 -17.24
CA LEU A 517 -14.18 -19.16 -18.26
C LEU A 517 -14.09 -20.68 -18.35
N ARG A 518 -13.54 -21.17 -19.46
CA ARG A 518 -13.66 -22.58 -19.89
C ARG A 518 -12.89 -23.59 -19.03
N ASP A 519 -11.69 -23.23 -18.57
CA ASP A 519 -10.77 -24.15 -17.90
C ASP A 519 -10.17 -23.55 -16.62
N SER A 520 -9.61 -24.42 -15.78
CA SER A 520 -9.05 -24.03 -14.49
C SER A 520 -7.84 -23.11 -14.63
N HIS A 521 -7.01 -23.27 -15.66
CA HIS A 521 -5.82 -22.42 -15.83
C HIS A 521 -6.19 -20.98 -16.20
N HIS A 522 -7.22 -20.78 -17.05
CA HIS A 522 -7.78 -19.45 -17.30
C HIS A 522 -8.30 -18.84 -16.00
N VAL A 523 -9.09 -19.60 -15.24
CA VAL A 523 -9.62 -19.16 -13.94
C VAL A 523 -8.49 -18.76 -13.00
N THR A 524 -7.48 -19.61 -12.81
CA THR A 524 -6.32 -19.37 -11.95
C THR A 524 -5.50 -18.17 -12.43
N THR A 525 -5.32 -17.99 -13.73
CA THR A 525 -4.58 -16.82 -14.25
C THR A 525 -5.28 -15.52 -13.92
N TYR A 526 -6.59 -15.44 -14.11
CA TYR A 526 -7.36 -14.24 -13.79
C TYR A 526 -7.61 -14.05 -12.29
N GLN A 527 -7.65 -15.13 -11.51
CA GLN A 527 -7.79 -15.07 -10.06
C GLN A 527 -6.43 -14.83 -9.39
N GLU A 528 -5.56 -15.83 -9.38
CA GLU A 528 -4.29 -15.81 -8.67
C GLU A 528 -3.22 -15.02 -9.42
N GLY A 529 -3.12 -15.14 -10.75
CA GLY A 529 -2.11 -14.41 -11.53
C GLY A 529 -2.27 -12.88 -11.46
N PHE A 530 -3.51 -12.38 -11.51
CA PHE A 530 -3.78 -10.94 -11.32
C PHE A 530 -3.50 -10.51 -9.88
N THR A 531 -3.91 -11.31 -8.89
CA THR A 531 -3.61 -11.03 -7.48
C THR A 531 -2.10 -11.00 -7.24
N ASP A 532 -1.35 -11.96 -7.75
CA ASP A 532 0.13 -12.00 -7.68
C ASP A 532 0.77 -10.78 -8.32
N LEU A 533 0.26 -10.35 -9.48
CA LEU A 533 0.74 -9.14 -10.13
C LEU A 533 0.55 -7.93 -9.21
N PHE A 534 -0.64 -7.75 -8.64
CA PHE A 534 -0.91 -6.65 -7.73
C PHE A 534 -0.15 -6.77 -6.40
N THR A 535 0.08 -7.98 -5.91
CA THR A 535 0.92 -8.30 -4.75
C THR A 535 2.36 -7.89 -5.01
N LEU A 536 2.92 -8.26 -6.17
CA LEU A 536 4.26 -7.91 -6.59
C LEU A 536 4.44 -6.39 -6.69
N ARG A 537 3.49 -5.69 -7.31
CA ARG A 537 3.51 -4.21 -7.40
C ARG A 537 3.44 -3.56 -6.01
N THR A 538 2.61 -4.10 -5.12
CA THR A 538 2.54 -3.63 -3.73
C THR A 538 3.85 -3.85 -2.99
N TRP A 539 4.44 -5.04 -3.13
CA TRP A 539 5.73 -5.35 -2.54
C TRP A 539 6.85 -4.45 -3.06
N GLN A 540 6.91 -4.23 -4.38
CA GLN A 540 7.90 -3.34 -5.02
C GLN A 540 7.81 -1.89 -4.54
N SER A 541 6.62 -1.44 -4.10
CA SER A 541 6.47 -0.09 -3.52
C SER A 541 7.12 0.06 -2.14
N VAL A 542 7.42 -1.06 -1.46
CA VAL A 542 7.92 -1.08 -0.08
C VAL A 542 9.36 -1.65 -0.02
N HIS A 543 9.68 -2.66 -0.82
CA HIS A 543 10.97 -3.36 -0.81
C HIS A 543 11.90 -2.94 -1.97
N PRO A 544 13.21 -2.75 -1.73
CA PRO A 544 13.88 -2.76 -0.41
C PRO A 544 13.85 -1.41 0.32
N GLN A 545 13.57 -0.31 -0.39
CA GLN A 545 13.92 1.03 0.06
C GLN A 545 13.18 1.45 1.32
N GLU A 546 11.86 1.25 1.37
CA GLU A 546 11.08 1.67 2.53
C GLU A 546 11.35 0.78 3.75
N ILE A 547 11.54 -0.52 3.54
CA ILE A 547 11.93 -1.46 4.60
C ILE A 547 13.27 -1.03 5.22
N THR A 548 14.24 -0.60 4.42
CA THR A 548 15.52 -0.06 4.92
C THR A 548 15.33 1.25 5.68
N ALA A 549 14.53 2.17 5.15
CA ALA A 549 14.37 3.51 5.71
C ALA A 549 13.48 3.57 6.97
N SER A 550 12.47 2.71 7.08
CA SER A 550 11.40 2.85 8.07
C SER A 550 11.52 1.84 9.22
N ALA A 551 12.07 2.29 10.35
CA ALA A 551 12.05 1.52 11.61
C ALA A 551 10.62 1.26 12.10
N GLU A 552 9.68 2.16 11.79
CA GLU A 552 8.27 2.04 12.14
C GLU A 552 7.59 0.89 11.39
N LEU A 553 7.80 0.78 10.06
CA LEU A 553 7.34 -0.35 9.26
C LEU A 553 7.92 -1.66 9.81
N ARG A 554 9.23 -1.69 10.08
CA ARG A 554 9.87 -2.88 10.68
C ARG A 554 9.26 -3.22 12.03
N GLY A 555 8.99 -2.24 12.89
CA GLY A 555 8.31 -2.46 14.17
C GLY A 555 6.90 -3.03 14.03
N ARG A 556 6.13 -2.59 13.02
CA ARG A 556 4.80 -3.14 12.73
C ARG A 556 4.83 -4.58 12.22
N VAL A 557 5.83 -4.95 11.42
CA VAL A 557 5.92 -6.30 10.83
C VAL A 557 6.69 -7.29 11.72
N GLN A 558 7.83 -6.89 12.28
CA GLN A 558 8.70 -7.76 13.08
C GLN A 558 8.33 -7.77 14.57
N GLY A 559 7.66 -6.72 15.05
CA GLY A 559 7.31 -6.50 16.46
C GLY A 559 8.04 -5.30 17.06
N ALA A 560 7.40 -4.61 18.00
CA ALA A 560 7.91 -3.36 18.57
C ALA A 560 9.28 -3.50 19.27
N ALA A 561 9.61 -4.71 19.74
CA ALA A 561 10.88 -4.99 20.40
C ALA A 561 12.07 -5.21 19.44
N ASP A 562 11.82 -5.41 18.13
CA ASP A 562 12.86 -5.72 17.15
C ASP A 562 12.70 -4.92 15.86
N THR A 563 13.28 -3.72 15.86
CA THR A 563 13.32 -2.82 14.70
C THR A 563 14.62 -2.92 13.90
N THR A 564 15.45 -3.92 14.21
CA THR A 564 16.73 -4.15 13.54
C THR A 564 16.49 -4.50 12.07
N LEU A 565 17.30 -3.94 11.17
CA LEU A 565 17.24 -4.30 9.75
C LEU A 565 17.85 -5.68 9.53
N ASP A 566 17.03 -6.63 9.07
CA ASP A 566 17.44 -7.99 8.72
C ASP A 566 16.88 -8.34 7.34
N LEU A 567 17.58 -7.91 6.28
CA LEU A 567 17.14 -8.16 4.90
C LEU A 567 17.11 -9.66 4.54
N ALA A 568 17.88 -10.49 5.24
CA ALA A 568 17.83 -11.94 5.06
C ALA A 568 16.49 -12.50 5.54
N ALA A 569 15.97 -12.02 6.67
CA ALA A 569 14.64 -12.39 7.16
C ALA A 569 13.50 -11.85 6.27
N VAL A 570 13.65 -10.65 5.71
CA VAL A 570 12.68 -10.08 4.75
C VAL A 570 12.51 -10.97 3.51
N GLY A 571 13.63 -11.54 3.05
CA GLY A 571 13.70 -12.35 1.84
C GLY A 571 13.52 -11.51 0.58
N GLY A 572 13.41 -12.20 -0.56
CA GLY A 572 13.21 -11.57 -1.86
C GLY A 572 11.75 -11.20 -2.15
N ALA A 573 11.42 -11.17 -3.44
CA ALA A 573 10.05 -11.03 -3.93
C ALA A 573 9.13 -12.11 -3.30
N PRO A 574 7.82 -11.85 -3.21
CA PRO A 574 6.84 -12.88 -2.85
C PRO A 574 7.01 -14.11 -3.74
N GLY A 575 6.76 -15.29 -3.16
CA GLY A 575 6.47 -16.46 -3.97
C GLY A 575 5.27 -16.14 -4.87
N HIS A 576 5.29 -16.65 -6.09
CA HIS A 576 4.26 -16.41 -7.09
C HIS A 576 3.92 -17.72 -7.78
N TYR A 577 2.69 -17.82 -8.23
CA TYR A 577 2.21 -18.84 -9.13
C TYR A 577 2.87 -18.67 -10.51
N ALA A 578 2.86 -19.74 -11.30
CA ALA A 578 3.37 -19.70 -12.67
C ALA A 578 2.63 -18.64 -13.51
N GLU A 579 1.34 -18.48 -13.21
CA GLU A 579 0.37 -17.57 -13.80
C GLU A 579 0.74 -16.07 -13.72
N LEU A 580 1.71 -15.69 -12.88
CA LEU A 580 2.20 -14.30 -12.83
C LEU A 580 2.79 -13.89 -14.19
N ALA A 581 3.46 -14.80 -14.91
CA ALA A 581 4.05 -14.49 -16.20
C ALA A 581 2.98 -14.18 -17.27
N GLU A 582 1.88 -14.94 -17.28
CA GLU A 582 0.72 -14.66 -18.13
C GLU A 582 0.05 -13.35 -17.71
N ALA A 583 -0.15 -13.11 -16.41
CA ALA A 583 -0.74 -11.86 -15.92
C ALA A 583 0.07 -10.61 -16.32
N GLN A 584 1.40 -10.68 -16.30
CA GLN A 584 2.28 -9.61 -16.80
C GLN A 584 2.14 -9.39 -18.31
N GLN A 585 2.00 -10.48 -19.09
CA GLN A 585 1.74 -10.38 -20.52
C GLN A 585 0.37 -9.77 -20.82
N LEU A 586 -0.65 -10.12 -20.03
CA LEU A 586 -1.98 -9.51 -20.10
C LEU A 586 -1.93 -8.03 -19.69
N GLU A 587 -1.10 -7.64 -18.71
CA GLU A 587 -0.85 -6.23 -18.37
C GLU A 587 -0.22 -5.47 -19.51
N ALA A 588 0.80 -6.04 -20.16
CA ALA A 588 1.43 -5.44 -21.32
C ALA A 588 0.45 -5.31 -22.50
N TYR A 589 -0.48 -6.25 -22.64
CA TYR A 589 -1.47 -6.27 -23.72
C TYR A 589 -2.64 -5.29 -23.49
N PHE A 590 -3.28 -5.35 -22.31
CA PHE A 590 -4.46 -4.54 -22.00
C PHE A 590 -4.12 -3.19 -21.37
N GLY A 591 -2.93 -3.06 -20.76
CA GLY A 591 -2.52 -1.92 -19.94
C GLY A 591 -2.96 -2.06 -18.49
N ALA A 592 -2.10 -1.60 -17.57
CA ALA A 592 -2.33 -1.66 -16.13
C ALA A 592 -3.65 -0.98 -15.68
N ALA A 593 -4.04 0.13 -16.32
CA ALA A 593 -5.28 0.83 -16.00
C ALA A 593 -6.53 -0.03 -16.27
N ASN A 594 -6.53 -0.79 -17.36
CA ASN A 594 -7.64 -1.67 -17.74
C ASN A 594 -7.69 -2.90 -16.83
N MET A 595 -6.55 -3.50 -16.47
CA MET A 595 -6.55 -4.59 -15.49
C MET A 595 -7.10 -4.14 -14.12
N LYS A 596 -6.66 -2.98 -13.61
CA LYS A 596 -7.19 -2.43 -12.35
C LYS A 596 -8.70 -2.15 -12.46
N ALA A 597 -9.16 -1.64 -13.60
CA ALA A 597 -10.58 -1.42 -13.83
C ALA A 597 -11.40 -2.71 -13.82
N ALA A 598 -10.93 -3.74 -14.51
CA ALA A 598 -11.58 -5.03 -14.50
C ALA A 598 -11.60 -5.63 -13.09
N TYR A 599 -10.44 -5.77 -12.46
CA TYR A 599 -10.29 -6.47 -11.19
C TYR A 599 -11.03 -5.78 -10.04
N PHE A 600 -10.78 -4.49 -9.83
CA PHE A 600 -11.28 -3.78 -8.65
C PHE A 600 -12.64 -3.08 -8.88
N ARG A 601 -12.98 -2.69 -10.12
CA ARG A 601 -14.29 -2.05 -10.46
C ARG A 601 -15.28 -2.97 -11.16
N GLY A 602 -14.84 -4.14 -11.62
CA GLY A 602 -15.71 -5.06 -12.36
C GLY A 602 -15.95 -4.66 -13.82
N ASP A 603 -15.16 -3.73 -14.36
CA ASP A 603 -15.27 -3.24 -15.75
C ASP A 603 -14.72 -4.29 -16.76
N THR A 604 -15.17 -5.55 -16.70
CA THR A 604 -14.61 -6.69 -17.45
C THR A 604 -14.68 -6.54 -18.98
N ALA A 605 -15.48 -5.60 -19.48
CA ALA A 605 -15.51 -5.20 -20.88
C ALA A 605 -14.12 -4.75 -21.39
N VAL A 606 -13.29 -4.15 -20.54
CA VAL A 606 -11.94 -3.66 -20.89
C VAL A 606 -10.94 -4.79 -21.14
N LEU A 607 -11.24 -6.01 -20.67
CA LEU A 607 -10.50 -7.24 -20.98
C LEU A 607 -11.13 -7.99 -22.17
N GLY A 608 -12.06 -7.36 -22.85
CA GLY A 608 -12.72 -7.89 -24.04
C GLY A 608 -14.09 -8.52 -23.84
N GLY A 609 -14.67 -8.44 -22.63
CA GLY A 609 -16.11 -8.58 -22.38
C GLY A 609 -16.74 -9.90 -22.85
N GLY A 610 -16.61 -10.95 -22.04
CA GLY A 610 -17.58 -12.06 -21.99
C GLY A 610 -17.56 -13.11 -23.10
N ARG A 611 -16.54 -13.16 -23.97
CA ARG A 611 -16.44 -14.15 -25.07
C ARG A 611 -15.06 -14.77 -25.26
N LEU A 612 -14.30 -14.99 -24.18
CA LEU A 612 -13.30 -16.06 -24.30
C LEU A 612 -14.10 -17.35 -24.56
N PRO A 613 -13.86 -18.05 -25.68
CA PRO A 613 -14.70 -19.17 -26.08
C PRO A 613 -14.78 -20.19 -24.93
N ARG A 614 -16.02 -20.59 -24.60
CA ARG A 614 -16.27 -21.70 -23.68
C ARG A 614 -15.79 -23.00 -24.28
#